data_AF-A0A833SV64-F1
#
_entry.id   AF-A0A833SV64-F1
#
_cell.length_a   1.000
_cell.length_b   1.000
_cell.length_c   1.000
_cell.angle_alpha   90.00
_cell.angle_beta   90.00
_cell.angle_gamma   90.00
#
_symmetry.space_group_name_H-M   'P 1'
#
loop_
_entity.id
_entity.type
_entity.pdbx_description
1 polymer ?
#
loop_
_entity_poly.entity_id
_entity_poly.type
_entity_poly.pdbx_seq_one_letter_code
_entity_poly.pdbx_strand_id
1 'polypeptide(L)'
;MGDKQKYHEYVLMRLVRDLETKTTLCYVNDYPGVELKQLNKHAKKLGPLVNPVFGEQPAFFIDEGHFCPYRMVVYGNMKVAAKIDRVLDTWATWSGEGGRVTTSQGVFILEQRPGGPNMWTYRGDPYVPTFVVEIDKLSNEGSQLSALDGKMRNGYFQHGVQLGWLIDPRPDFQRMYEYYLDDNGDVQCSDNSAWRDLDGGDVLPGFKMRAPVLEMVLNQDSGSSSEDEVDLLCPAPRCNRQFRSYGASAAHAEWHREERSISKYLAKRKNS
;
A
#
# COMPACT_ATOMS: atom_id res chain seq x y z
N MET A 1 4.70 -42.33 -20.90
CA MET A 1 3.97 -41.29 -20.13
C MET A 1 4.68 -40.91 -18.83
N GLY A 2 5.23 -41.86 -18.05
CA GLY A 2 5.87 -41.58 -16.75
C GLY A 2 6.96 -40.49 -16.73
N ASP A 3 7.86 -40.44 -17.71
CA ASP A 3 8.99 -39.48 -17.68
C ASP A 3 8.57 -38.02 -17.85
N LYS A 4 7.55 -37.73 -18.69
CA LYS A 4 6.98 -36.38 -18.78
C LYS A 4 6.39 -35.95 -17.44
N GLN A 5 5.65 -36.84 -16.78
CA GLN A 5 5.02 -36.52 -15.50
C GLN A 5 6.06 -36.26 -14.39
N LYS A 6 7.13 -37.06 -14.32
CA LYS A 6 8.28 -36.79 -13.44
C LYS A 6 8.98 -35.48 -13.75
N TYR A 7 9.13 -35.13 -15.03
CA TYR A 7 9.72 -33.84 -15.44
C TYR A 7 8.86 -32.65 -14.98
N HIS A 8 7.54 -32.68 -15.21
CA HIS A 8 6.63 -31.63 -14.73
C HIS A 8 6.67 -31.48 -13.20
N GLU A 9 6.68 -32.60 -12.47
CA GLU A 9 6.77 -32.59 -11.00
C GLU A 9 8.11 -32.02 -10.51
N TYR A 10 9.23 -32.36 -11.16
CA TYR A 10 10.54 -31.77 -10.88
C TYR A 10 10.58 -30.25 -11.11
N VAL A 11 10.02 -29.76 -12.23
CA VAL A 11 10.00 -28.31 -12.52
C VAL A 11 9.10 -27.56 -11.53
N LEU A 12 7.97 -28.16 -11.09
CA LEU A 12 7.13 -27.59 -10.02
C LEU A 12 7.87 -27.53 -8.69
N MET A 13 8.60 -28.57 -8.28
CA MET A 13 9.37 -28.55 -7.04
C MET A 13 10.53 -27.54 -7.09
N ARG A 14 11.13 -27.33 -8.26
CA ARG A 14 12.10 -26.25 -8.48
C ARG A 14 11.45 -24.88 -8.32
N LEU A 15 10.26 -24.67 -8.88
CA LEU A 15 9.51 -23.42 -8.72
C LEU A 15 9.17 -23.16 -7.25
N VAL A 16 8.64 -24.16 -6.53
CA VAL A 16 8.29 -24.02 -5.10
C VAL A 16 9.50 -23.61 -4.27
N ARG A 17 10.61 -24.34 -4.38
CA ARG A 17 11.85 -24.00 -3.66
C ARG A 17 12.37 -22.61 -4.02
N ASP A 18 12.31 -22.24 -5.29
CA ASP A 18 12.78 -20.93 -5.75
C ASP A 18 11.85 -19.80 -5.27
N LEU A 19 10.53 -20.05 -5.16
CA LEU A 19 9.55 -19.13 -4.54
C LEU A 19 9.74 -18.99 -3.02
N GLU A 20 10.22 -20.02 -2.33
CA GLU A 20 10.54 -19.97 -0.89
C GLU A 20 11.88 -19.29 -0.60
N THR A 21 12.83 -19.30 -1.54
CA THR A 21 14.23 -18.90 -1.28
C THR A 21 14.74 -17.68 -2.03
N LYS A 22 14.20 -17.36 -3.22
CA LYS A 22 14.63 -16.17 -3.98
C LYS A 22 14.06 -14.89 -3.36
N THR A 23 14.87 -13.84 -3.39
CA THR A 23 14.46 -12.47 -3.00
C THR A 23 13.72 -11.73 -4.12
N THR A 24 13.62 -12.33 -5.31
CA THR A 24 12.95 -11.81 -6.51
C THR A 24 11.82 -12.74 -6.97
N LEU A 25 10.88 -12.19 -7.74
CA LEU A 25 9.78 -12.98 -8.32
C LEU A 25 10.29 -13.98 -9.36
N CYS A 26 9.55 -15.07 -9.53
CA CYS A 26 9.87 -16.12 -10.49
C CYS A 26 9.16 -15.90 -11.82
N TYR A 27 9.92 -15.81 -12.93
CA TYR A 27 9.36 -15.64 -14.27
C TYR A 27 8.77 -16.95 -14.80
N VAL A 28 7.57 -16.92 -15.39
CA VAL A 28 6.81 -18.10 -15.81
C VAL A 28 7.55 -18.91 -16.87
N ASN A 29 8.25 -18.25 -17.80
CA ASN A 29 8.99 -18.93 -18.86
C ASN A 29 10.20 -19.74 -18.35
N ASP A 30 10.69 -19.46 -17.13
CA ASP A 30 11.76 -20.25 -16.51
C ASP A 30 11.26 -21.61 -16.00
N TYR A 31 9.95 -21.83 -15.90
CA TYR A 31 9.35 -23.06 -15.35
C TYR A 31 8.38 -23.70 -16.36
N PRO A 32 8.89 -24.14 -17.53
CA PRO A 32 8.07 -24.58 -18.64
C PRO A 32 7.18 -25.77 -18.25
N GLY A 33 5.89 -25.64 -18.53
CA GLY A 33 4.90 -26.67 -18.25
C GLY A 33 4.42 -26.75 -16.80
N VAL A 34 4.70 -25.75 -15.96
CA VAL A 34 4.02 -25.56 -14.67
C VAL A 34 2.85 -24.59 -14.83
N GLU A 35 1.63 -25.06 -14.59
CA GLU A 35 0.44 -24.20 -14.62
C GLU A 35 0.23 -23.49 -13.27
N LEU A 36 -0.22 -22.24 -13.29
CA LEU A 36 -0.63 -21.50 -12.09
C LEU A 36 -1.62 -22.28 -11.21
N LYS A 37 -2.54 -23.01 -11.85
CA LYS A 37 -3.54 -23.86 -11.17
C LYS A 37 -2.90 -25.03 -10.42
N GLN A 38 -1.77 -25.55 -10.88
CA GLN A 38 -1.01 -26.60 -10.21
C GLN A 38 -0.27 -26.04 -8.99
N LEU A 39 0.39 -24.88 -9.14
CA LEU A 39 1.05 -24.18 -8.03
C LEU A 39 0.06 -23.82 -6.91
N ASN A 40 -1.09 -23.21 -7.25
CA ASN A 40 -2.12 -22.88 -6.26
C ASN A 40 -2.76 -24.11 -5.61
N LYS A 41 -2.85 -25.24 -6.33
CA LYS A 41 -3.29 -26.52 -5.75
C LYS A 41 -2.23 -27.12 -4.81
N HIS A 42 -0.95 -26.87 -5.05
CA HIS A 42 0.15 -27.29 -4.19
C HIS A 42 0.13 -26.51 -2.86
N ALA A 43 0.12 -25.18 -2.91
CA ALA A 43 -0.01 -24.32 -1.74
C ALA A 43 -1.29 -24.63 -0.92
N LYS A 44 -2.45 -24.77 -1.59
CA LYS A 44 -3.70 -25.16 -0.91
C LYS A 44 -3.64 -26.54 -0.24
N LYS A 45 -2.76 -27.45 -0.67
CA LYS A 45 -2.63 -28.80 -0.10
C LYS A 45 -1.63 -28.87 1.06
N LEU A 46 -0.52 -28.14 0.98
CA LEU A 46 0.58 -28.24 1.95
C LEU A 46 0.66 -27.06 2.94
N GLY A 47 0.00 -25.94 2.63
CA GLY A 47 0.08 -24.69 3.38
C GLY A 47 0.65 -23.55 2.53
N PRO A 48 0.56 -22.29 3.01
CA PRO A 48 1.24 -21.16 2.39
C PRO A 48 2.75 -21.43 2.24
N LEU A 49 3.33 -21.05 1.10
CA LEU A 49 4.79 -21.04 0.98
C LEU A 49 5.33 -19.88 1.83
N VAL A 50 6.49 -20.06 2.47
CA VAL A 50 7.08 -19.02 3.33
C VAL A 50 8.38 -18.54 2.69
N ASN A 51 8.45 -17.25 2.39
CA ASN A 51 9.61 -16.60 1.78
C ASN A 51 10.15 -15.48 2.70
N PRO A 52 11.47 -15.30 2.86
CA PRO A 52 12.05 -14.31 3.76
C PRO A 52 11.77 -12.84 3.38
N VAL A 53 11.45 -12.55 2.12
CA VAL A 53 11.16 -11.21 1.58
C VAL A 53 9.67 -11.00 1.29
N PHE A 54 8.96 -12.06 0.92
CA PHE A 54 7.54 -11.98 0.52
C PHE A 54 6.56 -12.45 1.60
N GLY A 55 7.05 -13.02 2.71
CA GLY A 55 6.22 -13.51 3.82
C GLY A 55 5.48 -14.81 3.49
N GLU A 56 4.29 -14.99 4.07
CA GLU A 56 3.39 -16.09 3.75
C GLU A 56 2.68 -15.87 2.41
N GLN A 57 2.78 -16.87 1.54
CA GLN A 57 2.28 -16.90 0.17
C GLN A 57 1.19 -17.99 0.03
N PRO A 58 -0.06 -17.74 0.45
CA PRO A 58 -1.18 -18.71 0.37
C PRO A 58 -1.56 -19.14 -1.05
N ALA A 59 -1.34 -18.26 -2.03
CA ALA A 59 -1.68 -18.45 -3.44
C ALA A 59 -0.87 -17.47 -4.31
N PHE A 60 -0.95 -17.65 -5.62
CA PHE A 60 -0.27 -16.86 -6.63
C PHE A 60 -1.22 -16.45 -7.76
N PHE A 61 -0.89 -15.36 -8.43
CA PHE A 61 -1.43 -14.94 -9.73
C PHE A 61 -0.28 -14.78 -10.74
N ILE A 62 -0.61 -14.60 -12.01
CA ILE A 62 0.38 -14.22 -13.03
C ILE A 62 0.16 -12.74 -13.38
N ASP A 63 1.22 -11.96 -13.29
CA ASP A 63 1.26 -10.55 -13.69
C ASP A 63 2.58 -10.24 -14.40
N GLU A 64 2.53 -9.56 -15.55
CA GLU A 64 3.65 -9.37 -16.49
C GLU A 64 4.59 -10.59 -16.65
N GLY A 65 4.01 -11.79 -16.71
CA GLY A 65 4.76 -13.05 -16.86
C GLY A 65 5.46 -13.57 -15.59
N HIS A 66 5.20 -13.02 -14.41
CA HIS A 66 5.75 -13.45 -13.12
C HIS A 66 4.72 -14.20 -12.27
N PHE A 67 5.18 -15.14 -11.44
CA PHE A 67 4.40 -15.70 -10.35
C PHE A 67 4.39 -14.74 -9.15
N CYS A 68 3.34 -13.92 -9.06
CA CYS A 68 3.14 -12.94 -8.00
C CYS A 68 2.33 -13.55 -6.84
N PRO A 69 2.85 -13.60 -5.60
CA PRO A 69 2.07 -14.14 -4.48
C PRO A 69 0.94 -13.19 -4.06
N TYR A 70 -0.25 -13.74 -3.87
CA TYR A 70 -1.28 -13.10 -3.05
C TYR A 70 -0.75 -13.04 -1.62
N ARG A 71 -0.32 -11.88 -1.14
CA ARG A 71 -0.04 -11.68 0.29
C ARG A 71 -1.36 -11.84 1.07
N MET A 72 -1.33 -12.51 2.23
CA MET A 72 -2.39 -12.36 3.23
C MET A 72 -2.31 -10.93 3.78
N VAL A 73 -2.96 -9.97 3.10
CA VAL A 73 -3.11 -8.61 3.63
C VAL A 73 -3.93 -8.73 4.90
N VAL A 74 -3.29 -8.51 6.05
CA VAL A 74 -3.98 -8.49 7.35
C VAL A 74 -5.15 -7.52 7.23
N TYR A 75 -6.35 -7.93 7.69
CA TYR A 75 -7.58 -7.17 7.45
C TYR A 75 -7.49 -5.68 7.85
N GLY A 76 -6.74 -5.38 8.92
CA GLY A 76 -6.39 -4.01 9.32
C GLY A 76 -5.56 -3.24 8.27
N ASN A 77 -4.56 -3.88 7.66
CA ASN A 77 -3.73 -3.27 6.60
C ASN A 77 -4.59 -2.93 5.38
N MET A 78 -5.52 -3.81 4.98
CA MET A 78 -6.42 -3.56 3.84
C MET A 78 -7.39 -2.39 4.12
N LYS A 79 -7.96 -2.36 5.32
CA LYS A 79 -8.77 -1.24 5.82
C LYS A 79 -8.00 0.10 5.79
N VAL A 80 -6.76 0.10 6.28
CA VAL A 80 -5.89 1.29 6.29
C VAL A 80 -5.53 1.73 4.88
N ALA A 81 -5.14 0.81 3.99
CA ALA A 81 -4.84 1.10 2.59
C ALA A 81 -6.03 1.78 1.89
N ALA A 82 -7.23 1.19 1.99
CA ALA A 82 -8.44 1.73 1.39
C ALA A 82 -8.84 3.10 1.97
N LYS A 83 -8.55 3.36 3.25
CA LYS A 83 -8.80 4.68 3.85
C LYS A 83 -7.80 5.73 3.38
N ILE A 84 -6.52 5.37 3.30
CA ILE A 84 -5.45 6.27 2.82
C ILE A 84 -5.74 6.68 1.37
N ASP A 85 -6.07 5.70 0.51
CA ASP A 85 -6.49 5.90 -0.89
C ASP A 85 -7.65 6.90 -1.01
N ARG A 86 -8.77 6.62 -0.31
CA ARG A 86 -9.95 7.49 -0.31
C ARG A 86 -9.64 8.91 0.15
N VAL A 87 -8.84 9.07 1.20
CA VAL A 87 -8.50 10.40 1.75
C VAL A 87 -7.55 11.17 0.83
N LEU A 88 -6.60 10.50 0.17
CA LEU A 88 -5.74 11.09 -0.86
C LEU A 88 -6.52 11.50 -2.11
N ASP A 89 -7.37 10.62 -2.63
CA ASP A 89 -8.17 10.87 -3.85
C ASP A 89 -9.20 11.99 -3.62
N THR A 90 -9.83 11.99 -2.44
CA THR A 90 -10.67 13.10 -1.96
C THR A 90 -9.88 14.41 -1.92
N TRP A 91 -8.68 14.40 -1.33
CA TRP A 91 -7.81 15.58 -1.26
C TRP A 91 -7.45 16.10 -2.65
N ALA A 92 -6.91 15.26 -3.53
CA ALA A 92 -6.51 15.64 -4.87
C ALA A 92 -7.69 16.21 -5.69
N THR A 93 -8.87 15.60 -5.55
CA THR A 93 -10.10 16.03 -6.21
C THR A 93 -10.57 17.42 -5.75
N TRP A 94 -10.48 17.76 -4.45
CA TRP A 94 -10.95 19.07 -3.97
C TRP A 94 -9.88 20.17 -4.01
N SER A 95 -8.60 19.82 -3.83
CA SER A 95 -7.49 20.78 -3.88
C SER A 95 -7.21 21.23 -5.32
N GLY A 96 -7.36 20.31 -6.28
CA GLY A 96 -6.84 20.47 -7.65
C GLY A 96 -5.32 20.27 -7.74
N GLU A 97 -4.70 19.86 -6.64
CA GLU A 97 -3.28 19.55 -6.49
C GLU A 97 -3.07 18.03 -6.46
N GLY A 98 -1.87 17.58 -6.83
CA GLY A 98 -1.52 16.16 -6.84
C GLY A 98 -1.97 15.42 -8.11
N GLY A 99 -1.45 14.20 -8.24
CA GLY A 99 -1.70 13.34 -9.40
C GLY A 99 -2.77 12.28 -9.15
N ARG A 100 -2.76 11.25 -9.99
CA ARG A 100 -3.63 10.08 -9.84
C ARG A 100 -3.18 9.21 -8.65
N VAL A 101 -4.10 8.90 -7.75
CA VAL A 101 -3.87 7.89 -6.70
C VAL A 101 -4.15 6.49 -7.28
N THR A 102 -3.34 5.50 -6.89
CA THR A 102 -3.53 4.11 -7.28
C THR A 102 -3.24 3.18 -6.10
N THR A 103 -4.27 2.49 -5.61
CA THR A 103 -4.06 1.37 -4.68
C THR A 103 -3.65 0.09 -5.37
N SER A 104 -2.60 -0.52 -4.83
CA SER A 104 -2.15 -1.85 -5.15
C SER A 104 -2.60 -2.83 -4.07
N GLN A 105 -3.46 -3.81 -4.41
CA GLN A 105 -3.65 -5.00 -3.55
C GLN A 105 -2.43 -5.92 -3.67
N GLY A 106 -1.31 -5.51 -3.07
CA GLY A 106 -0.03 -6.23 -3.19
C GLY A 106 0.53 -6.29 -4.61
N VAL A 107 0.30 -5.25 -5.43
CA VAL A 107 0.95 -5.13 -6.74
C VAL A 107 2.44 -4.90 -6.49
N PHE A 108 3.24 -5.83 -6.99
CA PHE A 108 4.68 -5.73 -7.02
C PHE A 108 5.06 -4.64 -8.02
N ILE A 109 6.01 -3.80 -7.64
CA ILE A 109 6.71 -3.01 -8.66
C ILE A 109 7.54 -4.02 -9.45
N LEU A 110 7.15 -4.22 -10.69
CA LEU A 110 7.62 -5.32 -11.53
C LEU A 110 9.06 -5.11 -12.02
N GLU A 111 9.76 -6.24 -12.11
CA GLU A 111 11.12 -6.43 -12.64
C GLU A 111 12.18 -5.34 -12.34
N GLN A 112 12.86 -5.48 -11.19
CA GLN A 112 14.25 -5.03 -11.09
C GLN A 112 15.14 -6.00 -11.90
N ARG A 113 15.48 -5.62 -13.14
CA ARG A 113 16.51 -6.34 -13.93
C ARG A 113 17.92 -5.96 -13.48
N PRO A 114 18.83 -6.93 -13.28
CA PRO A 114 20.25 -6.62 -13.22
C PRO A 114 20.72 -6.13 -14.61
N GLY A 115 20.90 -4.82 -14.78
CA GLY A 115 21.57 -4.24 -15.95
C GLY A 115 20.70 -3.54 -17.01
N GLY A 116 19.42 -3.24 -16.72
CA GLY A 116 18.58 -2.37 -17.57
C GLY A 116 18.25 -1.03 -16.88
N PRO A 117 17.83 0.01 -17.62
CA PRO A 117 17.32 1.24 -17.01
C PRO A 117 16.03 0.93 -16.23
N ASN A 118 16.11 1.09 -14.91
CA ASN A 118 15.01 0.84 -13.98
C ASN A 118 13.89 1.88 -14.21
N MET A 119 12.77 1.46 -14.80
CA MET A 119 11.64 2.33 -15.10
C MET A 119 10.35 1.57 -14.82
N TRP A 120 9.54 2.05 -13.88
CA TRP A 120 8.23 1.47 -13.63
C TRP A 120 7.31 1.92 -14.78
N THR A 121 6.25 1.18 -15.09
CA THR A 121 5.32 1.60 -16.15
C THR A 121 3.88 1.60 -15.69
N TYR A 122 3.10 2.53 -16.23
CA TYR A 122 1.65 2.56 -16.10
C TYR A 122 1.04 2.46 -17.50
N ARG A 123 0.33 1.36 -17.78
CA ARG A 123 -0.22 1.05 -19.12
C ARG A 123 0.84 0.98 -20.24
N GLY A 124 2.10 0.70 -19.88
CA GLY A 124 3.24 0.67 -20.80
C GLY A 124 4.01 1.99 -20.91
N ASP A 125 3.48 3.10 -20.39
CA ASP A 125 4.21 4.38 -20.34
C ASP A 125 5.10 4.46 -19.09
N PRO A 126 6.32 4.99 -19.17
CA PRO A 126 7.20 5.17 -18.02
C PRO A 126 6.57 6.04 -16.93
N TYR A 127 6.63 5.59 -15.67
CA TYR A 127 6.03 6.25 -14.52
C TYR A 127 6.95 6.15 -13.31
N VAL A 128 7.01 7.23 -12.52
CA VAL A 128 7.59 7.27 -11.18
C VAL A 128 6.61 8.05 -10.31
N PRO A 129 6.06 7.50 -9.23
CA PRO A 129 5.22 8.24 -8.31
C PRO A 129 6.08 9.17 -7.45
N THR A 130 5.55 10.35 -7.16
CA THR A 130 6.19 11.30 -6.23
C THR A 130 6.10 10.83 -4.77
N PHE A 131 5.10 9.99 -4.46
CA PHE A 131 4.77 9.55 -3.09
C PHE A 131 4.38 8.06 -3.06
N VAL A 132 4.81 7.33 -2.01
CA VAL A 132 4.52 5.90 -1.81
C VAL A 132 4.14 5.58 -0.36
N VAL A 133 3.30 4.55 -0.17
CA VAL A 133 2.95 4.02 1.16
C VAL A 133 3.04 2.51 1.16
N GLU A 134 3.72 1.93 2.14
CA GLU A 134 3.73 0.48 2.41
C GLU A 134 3.11 0.22 3.78
N ILE A 135 2.30 -0.84 3.88
CA ILE A 135 1.56 -1.17 5.11
C ILE A 135 1.78 -2.64 5.46
N ASP A 136 2.64 -2.89 6.44
CA ASP A 136 3.09 -4.24 6.79
C ASP A 136 3.46 -4.34 8.29
N LYS A 137 3.84 -5.54 8.72
CA LYS A 137 4.37 -5.83 10.05
C LYS A 137 5.79 -5.28 10.19
N LEU A 138 5.97 -4.20 10.95
CA LEU A 138 7.27 -3.52 11.14
C LEU A 138 7.93 -3.85 12.50
N SER A 139 7.40 -4.82 13.26
CA SER A 139 7.91 -5.17 14.59
C SER A 139 7.65 -6.62 15.01
N ASN A 140 8.51 -7.10 15.92
CA ASN A 140 8.64 -8.48 16.41
C ASN A 140 9.09 -9.50 15.33
N GLU A 141 9.17 -10.77 15.70
CA GLU A 141 9.53 -11.90 14.83
C GLU A 141 8.75 -11.85 13.50
N GLY A 142 9.44 -11.91 12.36
CA GLY A 142 8.85 -11.74 11.03
C GLY A 142 8.61 -10.28 10.60
N SER A 143 9.18 -9.30 11.29
CA SER A 143 9.19 -7.89 10.88
C SER A 143 9.78 -7.71 9.48
N GLN A 144 9.06 -6.97 8.65
CA GLN A 144 9.46 -6.53 7.32
C GLN A 144 10.24 -5.21 7.32
N LEU A 145 10.45 -4.56 8.48
CA LEU A 145 11.02 -3.21 8.57
C LEU A 145 12.37 -3.07 7.84
N SER A 146 13.30 -4.02 7.99
CA SER A 146 14.59 -3.95 7.30
C SER A 146 14.48 -4.15 5.78
N ALA A 147 13.58 -5.02 5.32
CA ALA A 147 13.34 -5.23 3.90
C ALA A 147 12.65 -4.01 3.26
N LEU A 148 11.71 -3.38 3.99
CA LEU A 148 10.98 -2.20 3.54
C LEU A 148 11.79 -0.91 3.63
N ASP A 149 12.69 -0.75 4.61
CA ASP A 149 13.68 0.35 4.62
C ASP A 149 14.62 0.24 3.43
N GLY A 150 15.13 -0.97 3.15
CA GLY A 150 15.94 -1.25 1.96
C GLY A 150 15.20 -0.95 0.66
N LYS A 151 13.90 -1.27 0.60
CA LYS A 151 13.01 -0.97 -0.55
C LYS A 151 12.75 0.53 -0.69
N MET A 152 12.46 1.24 0.40
CA MET A 152 12.29 2.70 0.40
C MET A 152 13.54 3.39 -0.14
N ARG A 153 14.72 3.08 0.43
CA ARG A 153 15.98 3.74 0.05
C ARG A 153 16.40 3.42 -1.38
N ASN A 154 16.52 2.12 -1.72
CA ASN A 154 17.19 1.68 -2.94
C ASN A 154 16.23 1.27 -4.07
N GLY A 155 14.94 1.09 -3.78
CA GLY A 155 13.92 0.72 -4.77
C GLY A 155 12.99 1.87 -5.14
N TYR A 156 12.81 2.86 -4.26
CA TYR A 156 11.87 3.97 -4.41
C TYR A 156 12.59 5.32 -4.52
N PHE A 157 13.28 5.77 -3.47
CA PHE A 157 13.91 7.08 -3.45
C PHE A 157 15.06 7.22 -4.46
N GLN A 158 15.89 6.18 -4.61
CA GLN A 158 16.92 6.12 -5.66
C GLN A 158 16.36 6.27 -7.09
N HIS A 159 15.05 6.05 -7.28
CA HIS A 159 14.36 6.10 -8.57
C HIS A 159 13.46 7.33 -8.75
N GLY A 160 13.48 8.29 -7.81
CA GLY A 160 12.81 9.59 -7.95
C GLY A 160 11.55 9.78 -7.10
N VAL A 161 11.21 8.83 -6.22
CA VAL A 161 10.21 9.05 -5.16
C VAL A 161 10.72 10.10 -4.17
N GLN A 162 9.84 11.01 -3.72
CA GLN A 162 10.21 12.17 -2.90
C GLN A 162 9.68 12.09 -1.45
N LEU A 163 8.58 11.37 -1.23
CA LEU A 163 7.99 11.13 0.09
C LEU A 163 7.58 9.64 0.21
N GLY A 164 7.77 9.04 1.38
CA GLY A 164 7.40 7.65 1.61
C GLY A 164 6.97 7.37 3.05
N TRP A 165 5.89 6.60 3.24
CA TRP A 165 5.46 6.18 4.58
C TRP A 165 5.49 4.65 4.74
N LEU A 166 6.05 4.16 5.84
CA LEU A 166 5.85 2.78 6.30
C LEU A 166 4.88 2.80 7.49
N ILE A 167 3.81 2.01 7.44
CA ILE A 167 2.79 1.97 8.50
C ILE A 167 2.58 0.54 9.00
N ASP A 168 2.69 0.35 10.31
CA ASP A 168 2.27 -0.88 11.00
C ASP A 168 0.98 -0.59 11.78
N PRO A 169 -0.19 -0.97 11.26
CA PRO A 169 -1.47 -0.62 11.88
C PRO A 169 -1.92 -1.61 12.96
N ARG A 170 -1.09 -2.60 13.32
CA ARG A 170 -1.46 -3.62 14.30
C ARG A 170 -1.63 -2.97 15.69
N PRO A 171 -2.69 -3.30 16.46
CA PRO A 171 -3.04 -2.58 17.69
C PRO A 171 -1.92 -2.44 18.72
N ASP A 172 -1.11 -3.48 18.91
CA ASP A 172 -0.03 -3.50 19.91
C ASP A 172 1.27 -2.82 19.44
N PHE A 173 1.30 -2.30 18.21
CA PHE A 173 2.52 -1.76 17.59
C PHE A 173 2.34 -0.33 17.11
N GLN A 174 1.29 -0.07 16.31
CA GLN A 174 0.91 1.25 15.79
C GLN A 174 2.10 2.16 15.47
N ARG A 175 2.97 1.69 14.56
CA ARG A 175 4.18 2.40 14.16
C ARG A 175 4.02 3.11 12.83
N MET A 176 4.67 4.25 12.70
CA MET A 176 4.79 4.98 11.45
C MET A 176 6.24 5.42 11.25
N TYR A 177 6.76 5.28 10.03
CA TYR A 177 8.07 5.79 9.62
C TYR A 177 7.87 6.67 8.39
N GLU A 178 8.60 7.77 8.34
CA GLU A 178 8.47 8.81 7.33
C GLU A 178 9.81 9.05 6.66
N TYR A 179 9.85 8.76 5.35
CA TYR A 179 11.00 8.90 4.49
C TYR A 179 10.82 10.16 3.64
N TYR A 180 11.88 10.95 3.53
CA TYR A 180 11.91 12.20 2.77
C TYR A 180 13.34 12.49 2.29
N LEU A 181 13.47 13.35 1.28
CA LEU A 181 14.75 13.90 0.86
C LEU A 181 15.07 15.13 1.71
N ASP A 182 16.30 15.25 2.21
CA ASP A 182 16.79 16.49 2.82
C ASP A 182 17.29 17.50 1.77
N ASP A 183 17.77 18.66 2.24
CA ASP A 183 18.27 19.75 1.38
C ASP A 183 19.44 19.33 0.46
N ASN A 184 20.14 18.23 0.76
CA ASN A 184 21.22 17.68 -0.07
C ASN A 184 20.71 16.64 -1.08
N GLY A 185 19.46 16.21 -0.97
CA GLY A 185 18.90 15.08 -1.71
C GLY A 185 19.22 13.72 -1.09
N ASP A 186 19.67 13.67 0.18
CA ASP A 186 19.90 12.40 0.88
C ASP A 186 18.61 11.88 1.51
N VAL A 187 18.44 10.54 1.51
CA VAL A 187 17.22 9.89 1.99
C VAL A 187 17.23 9.78 3.51
N GLN A 188 16.48 10.66 4.17
CA GLN A 188 16.28 10.62 5.60
C GLN A 188 15.07 9.76 5.98
N CYS A 189 15.11 9.21 7.20
CA CYS A 189 13.98 8.52 7.81
C CYS A 189 13.76 9.09 9.21
N SER A 190 12.57 9.61 9.48
CA SER A 190 12.16 9.99 10.83
C SER A 190 11.84 8.72 11.63
N ASP A 191 12.76 8.27 12.48
CA ASP A 191 12.61 7.14 13.42
C ASP A 191 11.66 7.47 14.61
N ASN A 192 10.68 8.34 14.37
CA ASN A 192 9.61 8.62 15.32
C ASN A 192 8.51 7.56 15.17
N SER A 193 8.79 6.38 15.73
CA SER A 193 7.92 5.19 15.68
C SER A 193 6.55 5.32 16.39
N ALA A 194 6.13 6.52 16.76
CA ALA A 194 4.83 6.80 17.37
C ALA A 194 3.70 6.93 16.33
N TRP A 195 2.50 6.51 16.72
CA TRP A 195 1.27 6.78 15.98
C TRP A 195 0.96 8.28 16.01
N ARG A 196 1.02 8.96 14.86
CA ARG A 196 0.93 10.42 14.76
C ARG A 196 0.24 10.88 13.47
N ASP A 197 -0.14 12.16 13.41
CA ASP A 197 -0.53 12.77 12.14
C ASP A 197 0.72 12.83 11.24
N LEU A 198 0.62 12.34 10.00
CA LEU A 198 1.68 12.37 8.98
C LEU A 198 1.44 13.53 8.02
N ASP A 199 2.51 14.23 7.64
CA ASP A 199 2.43 15.45 6.85
C ASP A 199 2.80 15.18 5.38
N GLY A 200 2.06 15.80 4.46
CA GLY A 200 2.36 15.75 3.03
C GLY A 200 3.60 16.56 2.66
N GLY A 201 4.02 17.50 3.52
CA GLY A 201 5.12 18.42 3.24
C GLY A 201 4.92 19.20 1.94
N ASP A 202 6.01 19.45 1.23
CA ASP A 202 5.97 20.11 -0.08
C ASP A 202 5.58 19.15 -1.22
N VAL A 203 5.61 17.83 -0.99
CA VAL A 203 5.26 16.80 -1.99
C VAL A 203 3.74 16.68 -2.14
N LEU A 204 2.98 16.84 -1.06
CA LEU A 204 1.51 16.88 -1.05
C LEU A 204 1.05 18.14 -0.27
N PRO A 205 1.10 19.34 -0.88
CA PRO A 205 0.94 20.61 -0.17
C PRO A 205 -0.35 20.70 0.67
N GLY A 206 -0.17 20.88 1.99
CA GLY A 206 -1.28 20.99 2.94
C GLY A 206 -2.08 19.71 3.19
N PHE A 207 -1.66 18.57 2.61
CA PHE A 207 -2.21 17.26 2.97
C PHE A 207 -1.72 16.83 4.34
N LYS A 208 -2.61 16.24 5.16
CA LYS A 208 -2.24 15.58 6.41
C LYS A 208 -3.06 14.31 6.60
N MET A 209 -2.39 13.17 6.75
CA MET A 209 -3.01 11.92 7.14
C MET A 209 -3.12 11.88 8.65
N ARG A 210 -4.32 12.06 9.18
CA ARG A 210 -4.53 12.21 10.62
C ARG A 210 -4.63 10.85 11.32
N ALA A 211 -3.84 10.64 12.37
CA ALA A 211 -3.84 9.41 13.16
C ALA A 211 -5.26 8.98 13.63
N PRO A 212 -6.12 9.88 14.14
CA PRO A 212 -7.49 9.53 14.51
C PRO A 212 -8.35 8.96 13.37
N VAL A 213 -8.08 9.30 12.11
CA VAL A 213 -8.80 8.74 10.94
C VAL A 213 -8.46 7.26 10.78
N LEU A 214 -7.18 6.91 10.92
CA LEU A 214 -6.71 5.54 10.85
C LEU A 214 -7.12 4.75 12.10
N GLU A 215 -7.06 5.35 13.30
CA GLU A 215 -7.62 4.77 14.53
C GLU A 215 -9.11 4.42 14.36
N MET A 216 -9.92 5.36 13.84
CA MET A 216 -11.35 5.13 13.64
C MET A 216 -11.63 3.96 12.70
N VAL A 217 -10.85 3.80 11.62
CA VAL A 217 -11.02 2.69 10.67
C VAL A 217 -10.58 1.33 11.24
N LEU A 218 -9.54 1.33 12.07
CA LEU A 218 -9.10 0.14 12.81
C LEU A 218 -10.12 -0.27 13.89
N ASN A 219 -10.69 0.70 14.60
CA ASN A 219 -11.67 0.52 15.67
C ASN A 219 -13.13 0.42 15.19
N GLN A 220 -13.39 0.46 13.87
CA GLN A 220 -14.74 0.30 13.32
C GLN A 220 -15.14 -1.18 13.26
N ASP A 221 -15.99 -1.58 14.19
CA ASP A 221 -16.93 -2.68 13.98
C ASP A 221 -17.87 -2.35 12.81
N SER A 222 -18.24 -3.36 12.03
CA SER A 222 -19.00 -3.23 10.78
C SER A 222 -20.41 -2.65 10.98
N GLY A 223 -20.56 -1.33 11.00
CA GLY A 223 -21.83 -0.67 11.37
C GLY A 223 -22.07 0.69 10.72
N SER A 224 -22.70 0.66 9.55
CA SER A 224 -23.53 1.72 8.91
C SER A 224 -23.02 3.17 8.89
N SER A 225 -22.81 3.70 7.67
CA SER A 225 -22.85 5.14 7.37
C SER A 225 -24.03 5.41 6.46
N SER A 226 -25.02 6.17 6.92
CA SER A 226 -26.15 6.60 6.09
C SER A 226 -25.72 7.71 5.13
N GLU A 227 -26.17 7.63 3.88
CA GLU A 227 -25.87 8.59 2.81
C GLU A 227 -26.99 9.63 2.71
N ASP A 228 -26.62 10.91 2.62
CA ASP A 228 -27.50 12.02 2.23
C ASP A 228 -26.71 13.01 1.34
N GLU A 229 -27.33 13.40 0.22
CA GLU A 229 -27.00 14.53 -0.68
C GLU A 229 -28.18 15.56 -0.64
N VAL A 230 -28.11 16.79 -1.13
CA VAL A 230 -27.13 17.56 -1.94
C VAL A 230 -27.18 19.03 -1.50
N ASP A 231 -26.16 19.86 -1.81
CA ASP A 231 -26.38 21.10 -2.60
C ASP A 231 -25.08 21.83 -3.01
N LEU A 232 -25.17 22.82 -3.91
CA LEU A 232 -24.07 23.53 -4.60
C LEU A 232 -23.29 24.58 -3.78
N LEU A 233 -23.34 24.51 -2.44
CA LEU A 233 -22.48 25.28 -1.53
C LEU A 233 -22.01 24.34 -0.41
N CYS A 234 -20.80 24.55 0.10
CA CYS A 234 -20.30 23.73 1.21
C CYS A 234 -21.26 23.84 2.42
N PRO A 235 -21.91 22.75 2.87
CA PRO A 235 -22.91 22.80 3.95
C PRO A 235 -22.27 22.94 5.34
N ALA A 236 -20.95 23.13 5.43
CA ALA A 236 -20.25 23.38 6.68
C ALA A 236 -20.42 24.85 7.11
N PRO A 237 -20.98 25.14 8.30
CA PRO A 237 -21.09 26.51 8.78
C PRO A 237 -19.73 27.23 8.78
N ARG A 238 -19.69 28.42 8.19
CA ARG A 238 -18.48 29.27 8.01
C ARG A 238 -17.47 28.80 6.95
N CYS A 239 -17.76 27.80 6.13
CA CYS A 239 -16.90 27.50 4.97
C CYS A 239 -17.32 28.32 3.74
N ASN A 240 -16.51 29.32 3.37
CA ASN A 240 -16.75 30.20 2.22
C ASN A 240 -15.95 29.80 0.96
N ARG A 241 -15.52 28.54 0.86
CA ARG A 241 -14.80 28.02 -0.33
C ARG A 241 -15.77 27.93 -1.53
N GLN A 242 -15.32 28.42 -2.69
CA GLN A 242 -16.01 28.28 -3.97
C GLN A 242 -15.28 27.22 -4.83
N PHE A 243 -16.05 26.39 -5.53
CA PHE A 243 -15.53 25.28 -6.34
C PHE A 243 -15.87 25.47 -7.82
N ARG A 244 -14.97 25.00 -8.70
CA ARG A 244 -15.14 25.08 -10.16
C ARG A 244 -15.79 23.83 -10.78
N SER A 245 -16.06 22.79 -9.98
CA SER A 245 -16.71 21.55 -10.41
C SER A 245 -17.51 20.91 -9.29
N TYR A 246 -18.52 20.10 -9.66
CA TYR A 246 -19.35 19.36 -8.72
C TYR A 246 -18.52 18.35 -7.89
N GLY A 247 -17.63 17.61 -8.55
CA GLY A 247 -16.75 16.62 -7.88
C GLY A 247 -15.87 17.24 -6.78
N ALA A 248 -15.25 18.40 -7.05
CA ALA A 248 -14.45 19.11 -6.05
C ALA A 248 -15.30 19.59 -4.86
N SER A 249 -16.54 20.04 -5.11
CA SER A 249 -17.47 20.46 -4.06
C SER A 249 -17.93 19.27 -3.19
N ALA A 250 -18.23 18.12 -3.80
CA ALA A 250 -18.62 16.90 -3.10
C ALA A 250 -17.48 16.34 -2.24
N ALA A 251 -16.27 16.22 -2.81
CA ALA A 251 -15.07 15.79 -2.10
C ALA A 251 -14.72 16.72 -0.92
N HIS A 252 -14.87 18.03 -1.08
CA HIS A 252 -14.68 18.99 0.01
C HIS A 252 -15.75 18.85 1.13
N ALA A 253 -17.01 18.63 0.76
CA ALA A 253 -18.07 18.38 1.74
C ALA A 253 -17.81 17.08 2.52
N GLU A 254 -17.25 16.06 1.87
CA GLU A 254 -16.80 14.81 2.51
C GLU A 254 -15.65 15.04 3.50
N TRP A 255 -14.62 15.81 3.13
CA TRP A 255 -13.56 16.21 4.07
C TRP A 255 -14.12 16.88 5.34
N HIS A 256 -15.14 17.73 5.20
CA HIS A 256 -15.86 18.31 6.35
C HIS A 256 -16.72 17.31 7.15
N ARG A 257 -17.17 16.18 6.57
CA ARG A 257 -17.79 15.08 7.33
C ARG A 257 -16.73 14.33 8.14
N GLU A 258 -15.54 14.10 7.57
CA GLU A 258 -14.41 13.45 8.22
C GLU A 258 -13.93 14.24 9.45
N GLU A 259 -13.61 15.54 9.31
CA GLU A 259 -13.13 16.39 10.41
C GLU A 259 -14.15 16.52 11.57
N ARG A 260 -15.45 16.56 11.26
CA ARG A 260 -16.51 16.50 12.30
C ARG A 260 -16.54 15.15 13.02
N SER A 261 -16.23 14.05 12.31
CA SER A 261 -16.21 12.70 12.88
C SER A 261 -14.98 12.48 13.76
N ILE A 262 -13.80 12.94 13.32
CA ILE A 262 -12.58 13.02 14.13
C ILE A 262 -12.84 13.82 15.41
N SER A 263 -13.46 15.00 15.29
CA SER A 263 -13.77 15.86 16.45
C SER A 263 -14.68 15.16 17.47
N LYS A 264 -15.72 14.44 17.00
CA LYS A 264 -16.59 13.62 17.87
C LYS A 264 -15.82 12.47 18.54
N TYR A 265 -14.96 11.78 17.78
CA TYR A 265 -14.17 10.66 18.30
C TYR A 265 -13.17 11.12 19.38
N LEU A 266 -12.42 12.21 19.13
CA LEU A 266 -11.50 12.80 20.10
C LEU A 266 -12.23 13.31 21.36
N ALA A 267 -13.44 13.84 21.23
CA ALA A 267 -14.26 14.22 22.38
C ALA A 267 -14.70 13.01 23.23
N LYS A 268 -15.09 11.89 22.60
CA LYS A 268 -15.38 10.63 23.32
C LYS A 268 -14.15 10.08 24.03
N ARG A 269 -12.99 10.04 23.35
CA ARG A 269 -11.72 9.53 23.89
C ARG A 269 -11.21 10.34 25.10
N LYS A 270 -11.55 11.63 25.21
CA LYS A 270 -11.24 12.46 26.39
C LYS A 270 -12.18 12.27 27.58
N ASN A 271 -13.33 11.63 27.36
CA ASN A 271 -14.38 11.39 28.35
C ASN A 271 -14.47 9.91 28.78
N SER A 272 -13.47 9.09 28.38
CA SER A 272 -13.35 7.67 28.70
C SER A 272 -12.11 7.43 29.56
#